data_AF-A0A1A9FP63-F1
#
_entry.id   AF-A0A1A9FP63-F1
#
_cell.length_a   1.000
_cell.length_b   1.000
_cell.length_c   1.000
_cell.angle_alpha   90.00
_cell.angle_beta   90.00
_cell.angle_gamma   90.00
#
_symmetry.space_group_name_H-M   'P 1'
#
loop_
_entity.id
_entity.type
_entity.pdbx_description
1 polymer ?
#
loop_
_entity_poly.entity_id
_entity_poly.type
_entity_poly.pdbx_seq_one_letter_code
_entity_poly.pdbx_strand_id
1 'polypeptide(L)'
;MKKPFITALSIVLASASMSFAAGNQAEAPAGATSCAFSAWTNGEKPLIEVRETPSADAKILGHIPTGSKTGETEYAYSIGFDVLETRDGWLKIANASDAYNEESDDYVPREFYKGEGWIKSDEAKVGIQSARGFLKPDPQSERLLDIGSDWLTEMGRINNILACHEDWVLLDYTVLRKRMAGEELVDLASNDQRTGRAWFRGLCSNAETTCDMKSVDQ
;
A
#
# COMPACT_ATOMS: atom_id res chain seq x y z
N MET A 1 62.69 -37.17 -38.44
CA MET A 1 61.66 -37.92 -37.67
C MET A 1 60.96 -36.95 -36.73
N LYS A 2 59.64 -37.08 -36.62
CA LYS A 2 58.65 -36.08 -36.19
C LYS A 2 58.67 -35.82 -34.67
N LYS A 3 58.55 -34.56 -34.25
CA LYS A 3 58.20 -34.15 -32.87
C LYS A 3 56.67 -33.98 -32.76
N PRO A 4 56.01 -34.44 -31.69
CA PRO A 4 54.59 -34.22 -31.48
C PRO A 4 54.35 -32.82 -30.92
N PHE A 5 53.44 -32.07 -31.53
CA PHE A 5 52.84 -30.86 -30.96
C PHE A 5 51.65 -31.28 -30.11
N ILE A 6 51.65 -30.89 -28.83
CA ILE A 6 50.51 -31.02 -27.92
C ILE A 6 49.70 -29.73 -28.03
N THR A 7 48.49 -29.83 -28.57
CA THR A 7 47.54 -28.72 -28.63
C THR A 7 46.70 -28.74 -27.35
N ALA A 8 46.90 -27.75 -26.47
CA ALA A 8 46.04 -27.54 -25.31
C ALA A 8 44.76 -26.81 -25.75
N LEU A 9 43.60 -27.46 -25.59
CA LEU A 9 42.29 -26.89 -25.88
C LEU A 9 41.74 -26.27 -24.58
N SER A 10 41.84 -24.94 -24.45
CA SER A 10 41.25 -24.21 -23.32
C SER A 10 39.74 -24.05 -23.54
N ILE A 11 38.94 -24.77 -22.76
CA ILE A 11 37.49 -24.60 -22.69
C ILE A 11 37.20 -23.37 -21.81
N VAL A 12 36.74 -22.29 -22.42
CA VAL A 12 36.21 -21.13 -21.71
C VAL A 12 34.76 -21.46 -21.34
N LEU A 13 34.50 -21.78 -20.06
CA LEU A 13 33.13 -21.86 -19.55
C LEU A 13 32.57 -20.44 -19.45
N ALA A 14 31.68 -20.08 -20.36
CA ALA A 14 30.84 -18.90 -20.22
C ALA A 14 29.82 -19.16 -19.09
N SER A 15 30.03 -18.54 -17.94
CA SER A 15 29.06 -18.50 -16.85
C SER A 15 27.84 -17.68 -17.31
N ALA A 16 26.78 -18.37 -17.74
CA ALA A 16 25.49 -17.75 -17.93
C ALA A 16 24.88 -17.46 -16.55
N SER A 17 25.04 -16.23 -16.08
CA SER A 17 24.29 -15.71 -14.94
C SER A 17 22.81 -15.70 -15.31
N MET A 18 22.02 -16.66 -14.80
CA MET A 18 20.57 -16.55 -14.83
C MET A 18 20.17 -15.39 -13.92
N SER A 19 19.99 -14.22 -14.51
CA SER A 19 19.31 -13.11 -13.84
C SER A 19 17.85 -13.53 -13.70
N PHE A 20 17.40 -13.79 -12.47
CA PHE A 20 15.97 -13.85 -12.19
C PHE A 20 15.40 -12.47 -12.56
N ALA A 21 14.55 -12.43 -13.58
CA ALA A 21 13.83 -11.21 -13.91
C ALA A 21 13.03 -10.81 -12.68
N ALA A 22 13.36 -9.66 -12.07
CA ALA A 22 12.43 -8.99 -11.18
C ALA A 22 11.13 -8.82 -11.97
N GLY A 23 10.04 -9.43 -11.50
CA GLY A 23 8.75 -9.37 -12.19
C GLY A 23 8.40 -7.92 -12.48
N ASN A 24 7.80 -7.66 -13.66
CA ASN A 24 7.45 -6.31 -14.09
C ASN A 24 6.65 -5.61 -12.97
N GLN A 25 7.14 -4.47 -12.49
CA GLN A 25 6.48 -3.66 -11.46
C GLN A 25 6.01 -2.36 -12.11
N ALA A 26 4.87 -1.81 -11.67
CA ALA A 26 4.48 -0.48 -12.12
C ALA A 26 5.50 0.56 -11.65
N GLU A 27 5.82 1.52 -12.51
CA GLU A 27 6.75 2.58 -12.16
C GLU A 27 6.02 3.73 -11.47
N ALA A 28 6.62 4.28 -10.42
CA ALA A 28 6.11 5.49 -9.79
C ALA A 28 6.42 6.69 -10.67
N PRO A 29 5.44 7.57 -10.97
CA PRO A 29 5.69 8.79 -11.70
C PRO A 29 6.70 9.67 -10.94
N ALA A 30 7.50 10.42 -11.68
CA ALA A 30 8.45 11.35 -11.09
C ALA A 30 7.72 12.55 -10.47
N GLY A 31 8.06 12.88 -9.22
CA GLY A 31 7.56 14.06 -8.54
C GLY A 31 6.19 13.86 -7.89
N ALA A 32 5.52 14.98 -7.62
CA ALA A 32 4.27 15.00 -6.90
C ALA A 32 3.08 14.58 -7.78
N THR A 33 2.13 13.86 -7.19
CA THR A 33 0.84 13.58 -7.83
C THR A 33 -0.32 14.01 -6.95
N SER A 34 -1.32 14.65 -7.54
CA SER A 34 -2.53 15.08 -6.83
C SER A 34 -3.46 13.90 -6.58
N CYS A 35 -4.00 13.83 -5.38
CA CYS A 35 -4.90 12.80 -4.90
C CYS A 35 -6.22 13.42 -4.42
N ALA A 36 -7.29 12.62 -4.42
CA ALA A 36 -8.60 13.03 -3.92
C ALA A 36 -9.35 11.82 -3.36
N PHE A 37 -8.85 11.25 -2.27
CA PHE A 37 -9.47 10.13 -1.58
C PHE A 37 -9.22 10.22 -0.06
N SER A 38 -10.00 9.47 0.72
CA SER A 38 -9.84 9.40 2.17
C SER A 38 -9.09 8.13 2.57
N ALA A 39 -8.27 8.23 3.60
CA ALA A 39 -7.46 7.16 4.17
C ALA A 39 -7.58 7.18 5.71
N TRP A 40 -6.99 6.19 6.37
CA TRP A 40 -6.96 6.12 7.83
C TRP A 40 -5.62 5.62 8.35
N THR A 41 -5.36 5.81 9.63
CA THR A 41 -4.09 5.40 10.26
C THR A 41 -3.86 3.89 10.17
N ASN A 42 -2.61 3.45 9.94
CA ASN A 42 -2.29 2.03 9.75
C ASN A 42 -2.27 1.18 11.05
N GLY A 43 -2.10 1.81 12.23
CA GLY A 43 -2.04 1.13 13.53
C GLY A 43 -0.69 0.50 13.91
N GLU A 44 0.37 0.63 13.10
CA GLU A 44 1.66 -0.06 13.36
C GLU A 44 2.49 0.60 14.47
N LYS A 45 2.33 1.90 14.64
CA LYS A 45 2.92 2.70 15.73
C LYS A 45 1.81 3.42 16.48
N PRO A 46 1.96 3.75 17.78
CA PRO A 46 0.89 4.38 18.55
C PRO A 46 0.54 5.81 18.10
N LEU A 47 1.45 6.49 17.40
CA LEU A 47 1.32 7.89 17.05
C LEU A 47 2.00 8.21 15.72
N ILE A 48 1.32 8.95 14.86
CA ILE A 48 1.82 9.52 13.61
C ILE A 48 2.24 10.96 13.82
N GLU A 49 3.38 11.34 13.24
CA GLU A 49 3.88 12.72 13.26
C GLU A 49 3.44 13.41 11.97
N VAL A 50 2.74 14.53 12.08
CA VAL A 50 2.36 15.37 10.94
C VAL A 50 3.39 16.45 10.77
N ARG A 51 3.98 16.58 9.59
CA ARG A 51 5.14 17.44 9.31
C ARG A 51 4.83 18.55 8.32
N GLU A 52 5.60 19.63 8.40
CA GLU A 52 5.39 20.82 7.55
C GLU A 52 5.75 20.58 6.08
N THR A 53 6.73 19.71 5.81
CA THR A 53 7.19 19.35 4.46
C THR A 53 7.44 17.84 4.39
N PRO A 54 7.49 17.22 3.18
CA PRO A 54 7.70 15.79 3.02
C PRO A 54 9.17 15.41 3.27
N SER A 55 9.60 15.49 4.53
CA SER A 55 10.95 15.17 4.96
C SER A 55 10.99 14.73 6.41
N ALA A 56 11.87 13.77 6.71
CA ALA A 56 12.08 13.24 8.05
C ALA A 56 12.70 14.28 9.01
N ASP A 57 13.34 15.32 8.48
CA ASP A 57 13.94 16.41 9.26
C ASP A 57 13.03 17.65 9.34
N ALA A 58 11.86 17.61 8.69
CA ALA A 58 10.91 18.71 8.70
C ALA A 58 10.32 18.93 10.09
N LYS A 59 9.96 20.18 10.39
CA LYS A 59 9.25 20.54 11.62
C LYS A 59 7.98 19.70 11.78
N ILE A 60 7.79 19.15 12.97
CA ILE A 60 6.55 18.48 13.37
C ILE A 60 5.51 19.57 13.71
N LEU A 61 4.36 19.50 13.04
CA LEU A 61 3.20 20.38 13.25
C LEU A 61 2.26 19.83 14.33
N GLY A 62 2.19 18.52 14.46
CA GLY A 62 1.34 17.86 15.44
C GLY A 62 1.36 16.34 15.28
N HIS A 63 0.39 15.68 15.89
CA HIS A 63 0.34 14.22 15.92
C HIS A 63 -1.07 13.67 15.73
N ILE A 64 -1.16 12.46 15.20
CA ILE A 64 -2.41 11.70 15.04
C ILE A 64 -2.25 10.35 15.76
N PRO A 65 -3.05 10.04 16.80
CA PRO A 65 -3.03 8.72 17.43
C PRO A 65 -3.61 7.67 16.48
N THR A 66 -3.07 6.45 16.51
CA THR A 66 -3.50 5.35 15.62
C THR A 66 -4.41 4.33 16.31
N GLY A 67 -4.57 4.47 17.63
CA GLY A 67 -5.32 3.57 18.48
C GLY A 67 -5.45 4.13 19.89
N SER A 68 -6.07 3.37 20.77
CA SER A 68 -6.20 3.72 22.19
C SER A 68 -4.88 3.55 22.92
N LYS A 69 -4.58 4.44 23.87
CA LYS A 69 -3.48 4.19 24.81
C LYS A 69 -3.89 3.08 25.77
N THR A 70 -2.92 2.30 26.25
CA THR A 70 -3.15 1.26 27.25
C THR A 70 -3.83 1.85 28.49
N GLY A 71 -5.00 1.31 28.84
CA GLY A 71 -5.79 1.76 30.00
C GLY A 71 -6.78 2.90 29.71
N GLU A 72 -6.91 3.34 28.45
CA GLU A 72 -7.95 4.26 28.00
C GLU A 72 -9.08 3.51 27.26
N THR A 73 -10.19 4.21 27.00
CA THR A 73 -11.32 3.69 26.21
C THR A 73 -10.83 3.11 24.87
N GLU A 74 -11.29 1.90 24.54
CA GLU A 74 -11.00 1.26 23.27
C GLU A 74 -11.84 1.92 22.16
N TYR A 75 -11.19 2.50 21.16
CA TYR A 75 -11.85 3.07 20.00
C TYR A 75 -11.98 2.01 18.92
N ALA A 76 -13.19 1.83 18.39
CA ALA A 76 -13.47 0.89 17.33
C ALA A 76 -12.84 1.33 15.99
N TYR A 77 -12.68 2.64 15.77
CA TYR A 77 -12.25 3.18 14.47
C TYR A 77 -10.94 3.99 14.52
N SER A 78 -10.17 3.86 13.44
CA SER A 78 -8.98 4.66 13.17
C SER A 78 -9.34 6.10 12.84
N ILE A 79 -8.42 7.04 13.10
CA ILE A 79 -8.60 8.43 12.64
C ILE A 79 -8.50 8.45 11.12
N GLY A 80 -9.52 9.01 10.47
CA GLY A 80 -9.59 9.21 9.03
C GLY A 80 -9.05 10.58 8.63
N PHE A 81 -8.61 10.72 7.39
CA PHE A 81 -8.15 11.99 6.80
C PHE A 81 -8.22 11.94 5.27
N ASP A 82 -8.25 13.10 4.64
CA ASP A 82 -8.14 13.23 3.19
C ASP A 82 -6.69 13.20 2.75
N VAL A 83 -6.40 12.55 1.64
CA VAL A 83 -5.09 12.54 0.97
C VAL A 83 -5.16 13.43 -0.26
N LEU A 84 -4.36 14.49 -0.27
CA LEU A 84 -4.38 15.55 -1.29
C LEU A 84 -3.25 15.42 -2.32
N GLU A 85 -2.11 14.87 -1.90
CA GLU A 85 -0.92 14.73 -2.74
C GLU A 85 -0.05 13.59 -2.24
N THR A 86 0.61 12.88 -3.15
CA THR A 86 1.79 12.05 -2.81
C THR A 86 3.06 12.70 -3.34
N ARG A 87 4.17 12.52 -2.62
CA ARG A 87 5.50 12.93 -3.07
C ARG A 87 6.58 12.10 -2.37
N ASP A 88 7.38 11.35 -3.12
CA ASP A 88 8.59 10.67 -2.62
C ASP A 88 8.38 9.85 -1.34
N GLY A 89 7.27 9.09 -1.25
CA GLY A 89 6.93 8.28 -0.06
C GLY A 89 6.24 9.06 1.07
N TRP A 90 5.76 10.27 0.79
CA TRP A 90 4.99 11.09 1.70
C TRP A 90 3.59 11.36 1.16
N LEU A 91 2.65 11.55 2.08
CA LEU A 91 1.27 11.93 1.80
C LEU A 91 0.99 13.29 2.42
N LYS A 92 0.53 14.23 1.62
CA LYS A 92 -0.08 15.47 2.13
C LYS A 92 -1.51 15.14 2.54
N ILE A 93 -1.83 15.37 3.80
CA ILE A 93 -3.12 15.07 4.39
C ILE A 93 -3.83 16.34 4.86
N ALA A 94 -5.16 16.26 4.97
CA ALA A 94 -6.01 17.29 5.53
C ALA A 94 -7.22 16.66 6.25
N ASN A 95 -7.97 17.48 6.97
CA ASN A 95 -9.28 17.11 7.55
C ASN A 95 -9.24 15.82 8.38
N ALA A 96 -8.20 15.65 9.22
CA ALA A 96 -8.17 14.55 10.16
C ALA A 96 -9.43 14.57 11.03
N SER A 97 -10.05 13.41 11.22
CA SER A 97 -11.37 13.29 11.84
C SER A 97 -11.52 12.00 12.64
N ASP A 98 -12.21 12.12 13.77
CA ASP A 98 -12.61 11.02 14.63
C ASP A 98 -14.12 10.79 14.64
N ALA A 99 -14.83 11.35 13.64
CA ALA A 99 -16.29 11.42 13.60
C ALA A 99 -16.99 10.08 13.82
N TYR A 100 -16.40 8.98 13.38
CA TYR A 100 -16.98 7.64 13.54
C TYR A 100 -17.02 7.18 14.99
N ASN A 101 -15.98 7.49 15.78
CA ASN A 101 -16.04 7.19 17.20
C ASN A 101 -16.93 8.17 17.97
N GLU A 102 -17.13 9.41 17.45
CA GLU A 102 -18.02 10.42 18.05
C GLU A 102 -19.49 9.97 18.11
N GLU A 103 -19.89 8.99 17.29
CA GLU A 103 -21.23 8.41 17.30
C GLU A 103 -21.45 7.40 18.44
N SER A 104 -20.39 7.00 19.16
CA SER A 104 -20.46 6.06 20.29
C SER A 104 -20.89 6.75 21.58
N ASP A 105 -21.80 6.12 22.35
CA ASP A 105 -22.23 6.59 23.67
C ASP A 105 -21.07 6.69 24.69
N ASP A 106 -20.02 5.87 24.51
CA ASP A 106 -18.83 5.83 25.38
C ASP A 106 -17.67 6.70 24.85
N TYR A 107 -17.94 7.56 23.85
CA TYR A 107 -16.92 8.38 23.22
C TYR A 107 -16.24 9.34 24.21
N VAL A 108 -14.92 9.29 24.22
CA VAL A 108 -14.07 10.28 24.87
C VAL A 108 -13.31 11.03 23.77
N PRO A 109 -13.33 12.37 23.72
CA PRO A 109 -12.58 13.10 22.70
C PRO A 109 -11.08 12.80 22.74
N ARG A 110 -10.52 12.42 21.59
CA ARG A 110 -9.07 12.30 21.39
C ARG A 110 -8.46 13.64 20.98
N GLU A 111 -7.30 13.95 21.52
CA GLU A 111 -6.47 15.05 21.04
C GLU A 111 -5.68 14.61 19.79
N PHE A 112 -5.85 15.34 18.69
CA PHE A 112 -5.12 15.10 17.45
C PHE A 112 -5.01 16.37 16.59
N TYR A 113 -4.00 16.41 15.74
CA TYR A 113 -3.77 17.51 14.82
C TYR A 113 -4.78 17.50 13.66
N LYS A 114 -5.51 18.60 13.47
CA LYS A 114 -6.57 18.75 12.46
C LYS A 114 -6.15 19.50 11.19
N GLY A 115 -4.95 20.11 11.20
CA GLY A 115 -4.47 20.94 10.08
C GLY A 115 -3.91 20.11 8.92
N GLU A 116 -3.48 20.81 7.86
CA GLU A 116 -2.75 20.16 6.76
C GLU A 116 -1.30 19.85 7.15
N GLY A 117 -0.76 18.75 6.60
CA GLY A 117 0.66 18.45 6.71
C GLY A 117 1.02 17.14 6.02
N TRP A 118 2.24 16.67 6.28
CA TRP A 118 2.83 15.51 5.61
C TRP A 118 3.06 14.36 6.59
N ILE A 119 2.64 13.16 6.19
CA ILE A 119 2.91 11.89 6.88
C ILE A 119 3.64 10.94 5.94
N LYS A 120 4.29 9.89 6.46
CA LYS A 120 4.85 8.86 5.59
C LYS A 120 3.74 8.01 4.96
N SER A 121 3.98 7.52 3.74
CA SER A 121 2.97 6.77 2.99
C SER A 121 2.63 5.40 3.58
N ASP A 122 3.54 4.79 4.32
CA ASP A 122 3.32 3.52 5.01
C ASP A 122 2.44 3.67 6.26
N GLU A 123 2.27 4.88 6.78
CA GLU A 123 1.50 5.18 7.99
C GLU A 123 -0.01 5.28 7.74
N ALA A 124 -0.43 5.20 6.47
CA ALA A 124 -1.82 5.24 6.04
C ALA A 124 -2.29 3.91 5.44
N LYS A 125 -3.59 3.65 5.55
CA LYS A 125 -4.31 2.55 4.92
C LYS A 125 -5.46 3.08 4.07
N VAL A 126 -5.83 2.32 3.05
CA VAL A 126 -7.00 2.54 2.22
C VAL A 126 -7.65 1.20 1.85
N GLY A 127 -8.94 1.21 1.53
CA GLY A 127 -9.66 0.05 1.01
C GLY A 127 -9.55 -0.02 -0.52
N ILE A 128 -9.39 -1.21 -1.09
CA ILE A 128 -9.22 -1.47 -2.52
C ILE A 128 -10.14 -2.63 -2.94
N GLN A 129 -11.23 -2.31 -3.63
CA GLN A 129 -12.23 -3.23 -4.22
C GLN A 129 -11.79 -3.83 -5.56
N SER A 130 -10.50 -4.05 -5.71
CA SER A 130 -9.93 -4.54 -6.95
C SER A 130 -9.22 -5.86 -6.73
N ALA A 131 -9.53 -6.82 -7.59
CA ALA A 131 -8.79 -8.07 -7.72
C ALA A 131 -7.57 -7.92 -8.64
N ARG A 132 -7.43 -6.79 -9.33
CA ARG A 132 -6.46 -6.61 -10.40
C ARG A 132 -5.55 -5.40 -10.17
N GLY A 133 -4.26 -5.65 -10.23
CA GLY A 133 -3.24 -4.60 -10.26
C GLY A 133 -2.70 -4.45 -11.67
N PHE A 134 -2.53 -3.22 -12.13
CA PHE A 134 -2.14 -2.91 -13.50
C PHE A 134 -0.78 -2.23 -13.59
N LEU A 135 -0.09 -2.39 -14.72
CA LEU A 135 1.21 -1.77 -14.98
C LEU A 135 1.10 -0.25 -15.13
N LYS A 136 -0.01 0.23 -15.67
CA LYS A 136 -0.34 1.66 -15.86
C LYS A 136 -1.73 1.93 -15.30
N PRO A 137 -2.10 3.20 -15.05
CA PRO A 137 -3.47 3.58 -14.68
C PRO A 137 -4.40 3.51 -15.91
N ASP A 138 -4.51 2.32 -16.49
CA ASP A 138 -5.23 2.01 -17.72
C ASP A 138 -5.67 0.53 -17.62
N PRO A 139 -6.99 0.24 -17.68
CA PRO A 139 -7.49 -1.13 -17.53
C PRO A 139 -7.12 -2.04 -18.71
N GLN A 140 -6.63 -1.48 -19.82
CA GLN A 140 -6.10 -2.25 -20.95
C GLN A 140 -4.59 -2.52 -20.84
N SER A 141 -3.92 -2.00 -19.82
CA SER A 141 -2.50 -2.27 -19.58
C SER A 141 -2.27 -3.67 -19.01
N GLU A 142 -0.99 -4.10 -18.98
CA GLU A 142 -0.61 -5.40 -18.43
C GLU A 142 -1.10 -5.57 -16.99
N ARG A 143 -1.72 -6.72 -16.70
CA ARG A 143 -2.10 -7.10 -15.35
C ARG A 143 -0.89 -7.68 -14.61
N LEU A 144 -0.49 -7.01 -13.54
CA LEU A 144 0.60 -7.42 -12.65
C LEU A 144 0.11 -8.25 -11.45
N LEU A 145 -1.15 -8.03 -11.04
CA LEU A 145 -1.83 -8.83 -10.03
C LEU A 145 -3.17 -9.30 -10.57
N ASP A 146 -3.50 -10.56 -10.27
CA ASP A 146 -4.85 -11.10 -10.44
C ASP A 146 -5.09 -12.09 -9.29
N ILE A 147 -5.98 -11.70 -8.37
CA ILE A 147 -6.43 -12.52 -7.23
C ILE A 147 -7.86 -13.04 -7.44
N GLY A 148 -8.29 -13.16 -8.71
CA GLY A 148 -9.58 -13.74 -9.06
C GLY A 148 -10.75 -12.81 -8.74
N SER A 149 -11.61 -13.21 -7.81
CA SER A 149 -12.77 -12.43 -7.37
C SER A 149 -12.56 -11.71 -6.04
N ASP A 150 -11.40 -11.90 -5.42
CA ASP A 150 -11.08 -11.33 -4.11
C ASP A 150 -10.64 -9.87 -4.20
N TRP A 151 -10.72 -9.13 -3.10
CA TRP A 151 -10.20 -7.77 -3.00
C TRP A 151 -8.83 -7.72 -2.36
N LEU A 152 -7.99 -6.80 -2.82
CA LEU A 152 -6.65 -6.62 -2.23
C LEU A 152 -6.73 -6.35 -0.71
N THR A 153 -7.73 -5.60 -0.26
CA THR A 153 -7.94 -5.31 1.17
C THR A 153 -8.23 -6.56 2.02
N GLU A 154 -8.81 -7.61 1.43
CA GLU A 154 -9.11 -8.85 2.14
C GLU A 154 -7.93 -9.84 2.09
N MET A 155 -7.22 -9.85 0.95
CA MET A 155 -6.16 -10.82 0.68
C MET A 155 -4.77 -10.38 1.10
N GLY A 156 -4.58 -9.09 1.36
CA GLY A 156 -3.26 -8.53 1.53
C GLY A 156 -3.22 -7.31 2.43
N ARG A 157 -2.06 -6.68 2.43
CA ARG A 157 -1.82 -5.38 3.05
C ARG A 157 -1.27 -4.42 2.01
N ILE A 158 -1.60 -3.15 2.20
CA ILE A 158 -0.97 -2.03 1.52
C ILE A 158 0.26 -1.65 2.34
N ASN A 159 1.41 -1.60 1.69
CA ASN A 159 2.68 -1.22 2.30
C ASN A 159 2.96 0.27 2.12
N ASN A 160 2.65 0.84 0.94
CA ASN A 160 2.82 2.26 0.65
C ASN A 160 1.79 2.74 -0.37
N ILE A 161 1.36 3.98 -0.22
CA ILE A 161 0.63 4.74 -1.24
C ILE A 161 1.63 5.66 -1.96
N LEU A 162 1.88 5.42 -3.24
CA LEU A 162 3.00 6.04 -3.96
C LEU A 162 2.58 7.17 -4.89
N ALA A 163 1.46 7.01 -5.59
CA ALA A 163 0.99 7.97 -6.58
C ALA A 163 -0.50 7.86 -6.84
N CYS A 164 -1.05 8.93 -7.40
CA CYS A 164 -2.44 9.02 -7.84
C CYS A 164 -2.49 9.43 -9.31
N HIS A 165 -3.51 8.91 -10.02
CA HIS A 165 -3.84 9.33 -11.36
C HIS A 165 -5.35 9.19 -11.57
N GLU A 166 -6.07 10.30 -11.54
CA GLU A 166 -7.54 10.30 -11.55
C GLU A 166 -8.10 9.42 -10.41
N ASP A 167 -8.81 8.35 -10.74
CA ASP A 167 -9.38 7.37 -9.80
C ASP A 167 -8.45 6.16 -9.52
N TRP A 168 -7.21 6.22 -10.01
CA TRP A 168 -6.19 5.20 -9.77
C TRP A 168 -5.24 5.58 -8.65
N VAL A 169 -4.81 4.56 -7.91
CA VAL A 169 -3.76 4.67 -6.91
C VAL A 169 -2.65 3.65 -7.20
N LEU A 170 -1.40 4.09 -7.15
CA LEU A 170 -0.24 3.22 -7.22
C LEU A 170 0.14 2.79 -5.81
N LEU A 171 0.18 1.49 -5.58
CA LEU A 171 0.41 0.90 -4.26
C LEU A 171 1.60 -0.04 -4.31
N ASP A 172 2.45 0.01 -3.28
CA ASP A 172 3.20 -1.19 -2.88
C ASP A 172 2.28 -2.04 -2.00
N TYR A 173 2.23 -3.35 -2.27
CA TYR A 173 1.35 -4.28 -1.56
C TYR A 173 2.05 -5.60 -1.24
N THR A 174 1.49 -6.33 -0.30
CA THR A 174 1.84 -7.74 -0.02
C THR A 174 0.56 -8.57 0.01
N VAL A 175 0.47 -9.61 -0.80
CA VAL A 175 -0.57 -10.64 -0.71
C VAL A 175 -0.19 -11.60 0.41
N LEU A 176 -1.08 -11.72 1.39
CA LEU A 176 -0.88 -12.47 2.63
C LEU A 176 -1.75 -13.72 2.70
N ARG A 177 -2.81 -13.78 1.91
CA ARG A 177 -3.81 -14.85 1.94
C ARG A 177 -4.10 -15.37 0.55
N LYS A 178 -4.69 -16.56 0.51
CA LYS A 178 -5.31 -17.09 -0.69
C LYS A 178 -6.64 -17.75 -0.33
N ARG A 179 -7.54 -17.79 -1.31
CA ARG A 179 -8.77 -18.57 -1.23
C ARG A 179 -8.52 -20.01 -1.69
N MET A 180 -8.91 -20.97 -0.86
CA MET A 180 -8.85 -22.40 -1.17
C MET A 180 -10.16 -22.87 -1.82
N ALA A 181 -10.12 -24.07 -2.42
CA ALA A 181 -11.33 -24.72 -2.89
C ALA A 181 -12.31 -24.92 -1.71
N GLY A 182 -13.52 -24.36 -1.81
CA GLY A 182 -14.50 -24.34 -0.72
C GLY A 182 -14.64 -22.98 -0.01
N GLU A 183 -14.12 -21.89 -0.58
CA GLU A 183 -14.28 -20.50 -0.09
C GLU A 183 -13.54 -20.18 1.23
N GLU A 184 -12.70 -21.08 1.72
CA GLU A 184 -11.88 -20.85 2.91
C GLU A 184 -10.70 -19.92 2.60
N LEU A 185 -10.49 -18.90 3.44
CA LEU A 185 -9.31 -18.04 3.40
C LEU A 185 -8.22 -18.59 4.30
N VAL A 186 -7.04 -18.80 3.72
CA VAL A 186 -5.86 -19.29 4.44
C VAL A 186 -4.70 -18.31 4.33
N ASP A 187 -4.00 -18.10 5.44
CA ASP A 187 -2.77 -17.31 5.45
C ASP A 187 -1.65 -18.04 4.70
N LEU A 188 -0.91 -17.28 3.90
CA LEU A 188 0.28 -17.74 3.19
C LEU A 188 1.48 -17.75 4.14
N ALA A 189 2.26 -18.83 4.08
CA ALA A 189 3.57 -18.85 4.73
C ALA A 189 4.45 -17.71 4.17
N SER A 190 5.37 -17.18 4.97
CA SER A 190 6.15 -15.98 4.59
C SER A 190 6.91 -16.13 3.27
N ASN A 191 7.36 -17.33 2.92
CA ASN A 191 8.03 -17.63 1.66
C ASN A 191 7.08 -17.68 0.43
N ASP A 192 5.78 -17.77 0.67
CA ASP A 192 4.73 -17.81 -0.36
C ASP A 192 4.01 -16.45 -0.51
N GLN A 193 4.25 -15.50 0.40
CA GLN A 193 3.73 -14.14 0.29
C GLN A 193 4.31 -13.44 -0.93
N ARG A 194 3.46 -12.69 -1.64
CA ARG A 194 3.85 -12.01 -2.88
C ARG A 194 3.80 -10.51 -2.68
N THR A 195 4.94 -9.86 -2.79
CA THR A 195 5.01 -8.40 -2.82
C THR A 195 4.90 -7.90 -4.25
N GLY A 196 4.34 -6.71 -4.43
CA GLY A 196 4.32 -6.07 -5.73
C GLY A 196 3.97 -4.59 -5.66
N ARG A 197 4.03 -3.96 -6.82
CA ARG A 197 3.69 -2.58 -7.09
C ARG A 197 2.84 -2.52 -8.34
N ALA A 198 1.63 -1.99 -8.19
CA ALA A 198 0.68 -1.91 -9.28
C ALA A 198 -0.32 -0.76 -9.07
N TRP A 199 -0.92 -0.31 -10.17
CA TRP A 199 -2.04 0.63 -10.18
C TRP A 199 -3.35 -0.12 -9.89
N PHE A 200 -4.15 0.43 -9.00
CA PHE A 200 -5.44 -0.13 -8.59
C PHE A 200 -6.55 0.92 -8.72
N ARG A 201 -7.76 0.43 -8.97
CA ARG A 201 -9.03 1.17 -8.85
C ARG A 201 -9.85 0.67 -7.67
N GLY A 202 -11.03 1.25 -7.48
CA GLY A 202 -11.99 0.80 -6.48
C GLY A 202 -11.60 1.21 -5.06
N LEU A 203 -11.04 2.41 -4.89
CA LEU A 203 -10.77 2.96 -3.57
C LEU A 203 -12.09 3.06 -2.78
N CYS A 204 -12.06 2.58 -1.53
CA CYS A 204 -13.16 2.73 -0.58
C CYS A 204 -12.85 3.92 0.33
N SER A 205 -13.73 4.91 0.35
CA SER A 205 -13.55 6.15 1.12
C SER A 205 -13.82 5.99 2.61
N ASN A 206 -14.18 4.80 3.10
CA ASN A 206 -14.47 4.56 4.50
C ASN A 206 -13.82 3.27 5.02
N ALA A 207 -13.44 3.32 6.30
CA ALA A 207 -12.93 2.17 7.03
C ALA A 207 -14.07 1.27 7.57
N GLU A 208 -15.32 1.75 7.51
CA GLU A 208 -16.46 1.16 8.22
C GLU A 208 -17.34 0.22 7.39
N THR A 209 -17.91 0.72 6.29
CA THR A 209 -18.61 -0.19 5.39
C THR A 209 -17.49 -0.93 4.70
N THR A 210 -17.52 -2.25 4.83
CA THR A 210 -16.92 -3.10 3.82
C THR A 210 -17.13 -2.43 2.47
N CYS A 211 -16.03 -2.33 1.75
CA CYS A 211 -16.01 -2.24 0.32
C CYS A 211 -17.16 -3.11 -0.28
N ASP A 212 -18.42 -2.64 -0.33
CA ASP A 212 -19.61 -3.51 -0.34
C ASP A 212 -20.04 -4.00 -1.75
N MET A 213 -19.16 -3.87 -2.75
CA MET A 213 -19.47 -4.20 -4.13
C MET A 213 -18.52 -5.24 -4.69
N LYS A 214 -19.05 -6.19 -5.48
CA LYS A 214 -18.23 -7.11 -6.29
C LYS A 214 -17.10 -6.34 -6.97
N SER A 215 -15.90 -6.96 -7.05
CA SER A 215 -14.71 -6.28 -7.57
C SER A 215 -15.03 -5.46 -8.82
N VAL A 216 -14.61 -4.20 -8.80
CA VAL A 216 -15.04 -3.19 -9.79
C VAL A 216 -14.53 -3.46 -11.20
N ASP A 217 -13.56 -4.37 -11.35
CA ASP A 217 -12.86 -4.64 -12.62
C ASP A 217 -13.41 -5.88 -13.36
N GLN A 218 -14.73 -6.12 -13.36
CA GLN A 218 -15.35 -7.23 -14.10
C GLN A 218 -15.23 -7.10 -15.62
#